data_AF-A4FKQ3-F1
#
_entry.id   AF-A4FKQ3-F1
#
_cell.length_a   1.000
_cell.length_b   1.000
_cell.length_c   1.000
_cell.angle_alpha   90.00
_cell.angle_beta   90.00
_cell.angle_gamma   90.00
#
_symmetry.space_group_name_H-M   'P 1'
#
loop_
_entity.id
_entity.type
_entity.pdbx_description
1 polymer ?
#
loop_
_entity_poly.entity_id
_entity_poly.type
_entity_poly.pdbx_seq_one_letter_code
_entity_poly.pdbx_strand_id
1 'polypeptide(L)'
;MARAGSVGARVRGPETEGEPVPQRLLSVATKLFAEQGFETTSVQQIVDAAGVTKGAMYHYFGSKDDLLYEIYARVLRVQTARMESAADSSEPVEKRLHAVAADVVATTAANLDDTVIFFRSMHLLHPDKKAEVRAERRRYHERVRRLIEEGQQSGVFRSDKSADLVVDFFFGAVHHLGTWFRQDGELTGEQVGENFADLLLASLRP
;
A
#
# COMPACT_ATOMS: atom_id res chain seq x y z
N MET A 1 -45.82 -27.13 -17.27
CA MET A 1 -45.00 -28.37 -17.12
C MET A 1 -43.59 -28.07 -17.61
N ALA A 2 -42.58 -28.27 -16.75
CA ALA A 2 -41.18 -28.69 -16.97
C ALA A 2 -40.36 -28.12 -18.17
N ARG A 3 -39.06 -27.76 -18.13
CA ARG A 3 -37.87 -27.86 -17.22
C ARG A 3 -36.78 -26.97 -17.88
N ALA A 4 -36.08 -26.07 -17.19
CA ALA A 4 -34.78 -26.26 -16.50
C ALA A 4 -33.55 -26.63 -17.36
N GLY A 5 -32.49 -25.80 -17.26
CA GLY A 5 -31.06 -26.09 -17.58
C GLY A 5 -30.51 -25.33 -18.79
N SER A 6 -29.31 -24.75 -18.81
CA SER A 6 -28.18 -24.81 -17.88
C SER A 6 -27.09 -23.78 -18.26
N VAL A 7 -26.41 -23.28 -17.22
CA VAL A 7 -24.96 -23.01 -17.11
C VAL A 7 -24.34 -21.87 -17.92
N GLY A 8 -24.05 -20.79 -17.19
CA GLY A 8 -23.10 -19.77 -17.57
C GLY A 8 -21.68 -20.32 -17.64
N ALA A 9 -21.00 -19.98 -18.73
CA ALA A 9 -19.58 -20.22 -18.90
C ALA A 9 -18.79 -19.24 -18.02
N ARG A 10 -18.25 -19.74 -16.90
CA ARG A 10 -17.14 -19.05 -16.21
C ARG A 10 -15.88 -19.29 -17.01
N VAL A 11 -15.30 -18.22 -17.51
CA VAL A 11 -13.95 -18.20 -18.10
C VAL A 11 -12.95 -18.51 -16.97
N ARG A 12 -12.45 -19.75 -16.91
CA ARG A 12 -11.26 -20.10 -16.12
C ARG A 12 -10.05 -19.88 -17.01
N GLY A 13 -9.26 -18.85 -16.71
CA GLY A 13 -7.94 -18.66 -17.32
C GLY A 13 -6.88 -19.56 -16.65
N PRO A 14 -5.75 -19.87 -17.33
CA PRO A 14 -4.76 -20.86 -16.90
C PRO A 14 -3.75 -20.37 -15.84
N GLU A 15 -3.89 -19.15 -15.31
CA GLU A 15 -2.84 -18.52 -14.50
C GLU A 15 -2.84 -18.92 -13.01
N THR A 16 -3.88 -19.60 -12.52
CA THR A 16 -4.05 -19.89 -11.08
C THR A 16 -3.70 -21.31 -10.63
N GLU A 17 -3.26 -22.21 -11.50
CA GLU A 17 -3.06 -23.63 -11.14
C GLU A 17 -1.71 -23.99 -10.47
N GLY A 18 -0.83 -23.00 -10.24
CA GLY A 18 0.46 -23.20 -9.55
C GLY A 18 0.74 -22.27 -8.36
N GLU A 19 -0.14 -21.30 -8.10
CA GLU A 19 0.08 -20.29 -7.07
C GLU A 19 -0.36 -20.80 -5.67
N PRO A 20 0.46 -20.60 -4.61
CA PRO A 20 0.09 -20.93 -3.24
C PRO A 20 -1.29 -20.39 -2.85
N VAL A 21 -2.08 -21.18 -2.12
CA VAL A 21 -3.44 -20.83 -1.70
C VAL A 21 -3.55 -19.40 -1.09
N PRO A 22 -2.64 -18.96 -0.19
CA PRO A 22 -2.73 -17.61 0.37
C PRO A 22 -2.61 -16.50 -0.68
N GLN A 23 -1.72 -16.67 -1.66
CA GLN A 23 -1.50 -15.66 -2.70
C GLN A 23 -2.69 -15.60 -3.65
N ARG A 24 -3.28 -16.74 -4.01
CA ARG A 24 -4.54 -16.79 -4.78
C ARG A 24 -5.69 -16.10 -4.07
N LEU A 25 -5.85 -16.34 -2.76
CA LEU A 25 -6.87 -15.70 -1.95
C LEU A 25 -6.69 -14.17 -1.91
N LEU A 26 -5.45 -13.69 -1.74
CA LEU A 26 -5.15 -12.25 -1.75
C LEU A 26 -5.39 -11.62 -3.13
N SER A 27 -4.91 -12.24 -4.21
CA SER A 27 -5.09 -11.76 -5.59
C SER A 27 -6.58 -11.63 -5.94
N VAL A 28 -7.37 -12.67 -5.65
CA VAL A 28 -8.82 -12.66 -5.86
C VAL A 28 -9.52 -11.63 -4.98
N ALA A 29 -9.13 -11.53 -3.71
CA ALA A 29 -9.71 -10.55 -2.79
C ALA A 29 -9.44 -9.12 -3.26
N THR A 30 -8.20 -8.78 -3.65
CA THR A 30 -7.84 -7.48 -4.23
C THR A 30 -8.73 -7.15 -5.42
N LYS A 31 -8.85 -8.07 -6.39
CA LYS A 31 -9.66 -7.85 -7.59
C LYS A 31 -11.13 -7.61 -7.25
N LEU A 32 -11.72 -8.44 -6.39
CA LEU A 32 -13.11 -8.27 -5.99
C LEU A 32 -13.32 -6.97 -5.19
N PHE A 33 -12.39 -6.61 -4.29
CA PHE A 33 -12.49 -5.36 -3.55
C PHE A 33 -12.36 -4.14 -4.46
N ALA A 34 -11.52 -4.19 -5.50
CA ALA A 34 -11.42 -3.14 -6.52
C ALA A 34 -12.72 -2.97 -7.31
N GLU A 35 -13.31 -4.08 -7.77
CA GLU A 35 -14.45 -4.09 -8.69
C GLU A 35 -15.78 -3.73 -8.03
N GLN A 36 -16.05 -4.25 -6.82
CA GLN A 36 -17.36 -4.11 -6.16
C GLN A 36 -17.29 -3.43 -4.79
N GLY A 37 -16.09 -3.27 -4.21
CA GLY A 37 -15.88 -2.72 -2.87
C GLY A 37 -15.76 -3.78 -1.77
N PHE A 38 -15.12 -3.40 -0.66
CA PHE A 38 -14.86 -4.31 0.46
C PHE A 38 -16.15 -4.81 1.14
N GLU A 39 -17.13 -3.94 1.39
CA GLU A 39 -18.36 -4.29 2.11
C GLU A 39 -19.24 -5.28 1.36
N THR A 40 -19.42 -5.04 0.05
CA THR A 40 -20.26 -5.84 -0.85
C THR A 40 -19.65 -7.21 -1.16
N THR A 41 -18.34 -7.35 -1.02
CA THR A 41 -17.63 -8.62 -1.24
C THR A 41 -17.83 -9.58 -0.08
N SER A 42 -18.42 -10.74 -0.35
CA SER A 42 -18.57 -11.83 0.62
C SER A 42 -17.39 -12.81 0.60
N VAL A 43 -17.13 -13.47 1.74
CA VAL A 43 -16.14 -14.57 1.82
C VAL A 43 -16.47 -15.68 0.82
N GLN A 44 -17.75 -15.95 0.56
CA GLN A 44 -18.16 -16.96 -0.41
C GLN A 44 -17.67 -16.63 -1.83
N GLN A 45 -17.86 -15.38 -2.28
CA GLN A 45 -17.38 -14.95 -3.59
C GLN A 45 -15.86 -15.11 -3.72
N ILE A 46 -15.12 -14.75 -2.67
CA ILE A 46 -13.64 -14.86 -2.65
C ILE A 46 -13.22 -16.32 -2.80
N VAL A 47 -13.76 -17.24 -1.99
CA VAL A 47 -13.33 -18.65 -2.04
C VAL A 47 -13.79 -19.36 -3.31
N ASP A 48 -14.96 -19.01 -3.85
CA ASP A 48 -15.45 -19.53 -5.14
C ASP A 48 -14.55 -19.11 -6.29
N ALA A 49 -14.14 -17.84 -6.31
CA ALA A 49 -13.25 -17.30 -7.34
C ALA A 49 -11.80 -17.81 -7.18
N ALA A 50 -11.32 -17.98 -5.94
CA ALA A 50 -10.01 -18.57 -5.66
C ALA A 50 -9.98 -20.10 -5.84
N GLY A 51 -11.13 -20.76 -6.00
CA GLY A 51 -11.22 -22.21 -6.16
C GLY A 51 -10.80 -22.99 -4.92
N VAL A 52 -11.11 -22.47 -3.72
CA VAL A 52 -10.81 -23.10 -2.43
C VAL A 52 -12.05 -23.15 -1.54
N THR A 53 -11.97 -23.82 -0.39
CA THR A 53 -13.09 -23.86 0.57
C THR A 53 -13.00 -22.71 1.57
N LYS A 54 -14.11 -22.40 2.25
CA LYS A 54 -14.09 -21.49 3.42
C LYS A 54 -13.12 -21.97 4.50
N GLY A 55 -13.08 -23.28 4.76
CA GLY A 55 -12.15 -23.85 5.73
C GLY A 55 -10.68 -23.58 5.36
N ALA A 56 -10.33 -23.68 4.08
CA ALA A 56 -9.00 -23.31 3.60
C ALA A 56 -8.71 -21.81 3.77
N MET A 57 -9.68 -20.93 3.50
CA MET A 57 -9.51 -19.49 3.74
C MET A 57 -9.30 -19.20 5.23
N TYR A 58 -10.16 -19.72 6.12
CA TYR A 58 -10.05 -19.52 7.56
C TYR A 58 -8.82 -20.16 8.19
N HIS A 59 -8.21 -21.14 7.52
CA HIS A 59 -6.91 -21.67 7.93
C HIS A 59 -5.77 -20.65 7.74
N TYR A 60 -5.82 -19.83 6.69
CA TYR A 60 -4.78 -18.84 6.38
C TYR A 60 -5.11 -17.43 6.87
N PHE A 61 -6.38 -17.05 6.87
CA PHE A 61 -6.86 -15.71 7.23
C PHE A 61 -8.11 -15.85 8.10
N GLY A 62 -8.05 -15.39 9.35
CA GLY A 62 -9.14 -15.56 10.32
C GLY A 62 -10.45 -14.85 9.93
N SER A 63 -10.40 -13.88 9.01
CA SER A 63 -11.53 -13.05 8.62
C SER A 63 -11.33 -12.37 7.25
N LYS A 64 -12.40 -11.75 6.73
CA LYS A 64 -12.31 -10.88 5.54
C LYS A 64 -11.44 -9.65 5.81
N ASP A 65 -11.45 -9.15 7.05
CA ASP A 65 -10.60 -8.06 7.52
C ASP A 65 -9.12 -8.43 7.47
N ASP A 66 -8.77 -9.68 7.75
CA ASP A 66 -7.39 -10.16 7.64
C ASP A 66 -6.90 -10.13 6.19
N LEU A 67 -7.77 -10.43 5.21
CA LEU A 67 -7.42 -10.28 3.80
C LEU A 67 -7.15 -8.81 3.43
N LEU A 68 -8.04 -7.89 3.84
CA LEU A 68 -7.86 -6.46 3.60
C LEU A 68 -6.59 -5.90 4.27
N TYR A 69 -6.33 -6.34 5.51
CA TYR A 69 -5.11 -6.02 6.24
C TYR A 69 -3.87 -6.50 5.47
N GLU A 70 -3.84 -7.78 5.07
CA GLU A 70 -2.68 -8.39 4.41
C GLU A 70 -2.38 -7.81 3.03
N ILE A 71 -3.41 -7.39 2.27
CA ILE A 71 -3.24 -6.68 1.00
C ILE A 71 -2.36 -5.43 1.20
N TYR A 72 -2.70 -4.60 2.19
CA TYR A 72 -1.93 -3.39 2.47
C TYR A 72 -0.61 -3.65 3.20
N ALA A 73 -0.61 -4.57 4.16
CA ALA A 73 0.57 -4.90 4.96
C ALA A 73 1.71 -5.42 4.06
N ARG A 74 1.41 -6.18 2.99
CA ARG A 74 2.42 -6.61 2.00
C ARG A 74 3.14 -5.42 1.37
N VAL A 75 2.38 -4.41 0.94
CA VAL A 75 2.91 -3.19 0.31
C VAL A 75 3.74 -2.39 1.31
N LEU A 76 3.28 -2.29 2.56
CA LEU A 76 4.02 -1.58 3.61
C LEU A 76 5.31 -2.30 4.03
N ARG A 77 5.33 -3.64 4.07
CA ARG A 77 6.56 -4.42 4.35
C ARG A 77 7.64 -4.19 3.31
N VAL A 78 7.26 -4.22 2.03
CA VAL A 78 8.21 -3.96 0.93
C VAL A 78 8.78 -2.54 1.03
N GLN A 79 7.90 -1.54 1.21
CA GLN A 79 8.33 -0.16 1.40
C GLN A 79 9.24 -0.01 2.61
N THR A 80 8.91 -0.63 3.74
CA THR A 80 9.70 -0.53 4.97
C THR A 80 11.10 -1.11 4.77
N ALA A 81 11.22 -2.27 4.12
CA ALA A 81 12.52 -2.88 3.87
C ALA A 81 13.40 -2.02 2.95
N ARG A 82 12.82 -1.47 1.87
CA ARG A 82 13.53 -0.57 0.94
C ARG A 82 13.93 0.74 1.61
N MET A 83 13.02 1.28 2.43
CA MET A 83 13.25 2.48 3.21
C MET A 83 14.39 2.30 4.21
N GLU A 84 14.42 1.22 4.98
CA GLU A 84 15.53 0.98 5.93
C GLU A 84 16.85 0.81 5.18
N SER A 85 16.86 0.08 4.06
CA SER A 85 18.08 -0.05 3.23
C SER A 85 18.61 1.30 2.72
N ALA A 86 17.72 2.19 2.28
CA ALA A 86 18.12 3.53 1.83
C ALA A 86 18.55 4.40 3.03
N ALA A 87 17.80 4.36 4.11
CA ALA A 87 18.03 5.13 5.33
C ALA A 87 19.30 4.69 6.08
N ASP A 88 19.78 3.45 5.92
CA ASP A 88 21.02 2.95 6.55
C ASP A 88 22.25 3.04 5.63
N SER A 89 22.09 3.54 4.40
CA SER A 89 23.22 3.70 3.47
C SER A 89 24.21 4.78 3.95
N SER A 90 25.43 4.76 3.38
CA SER A 90 26.49 5.73 3.69
C SER A 90 26.40 7.03 2.87
N GLU A 91 25.31 7.25 2.14
CA GLU A 91 25.11 8.48 1.36
C GLU A 91 24.77 9.68 2.27
N PRO A 92 24.95 10.92 1.79
CA PRO A 92 24.46 12.11 2.47
C PRO A 92 22.96 12.05 2.79
N VAL A 93 22.55 12.67 3.90
CA VAL A 93 21.17 12.61 4.41
C VAL A 93 20.13 13.10 3.39
N GLU A 94 20.49 14.07 2.54
CA GLU A 94 19.65 14.56 1.45
C GLU A 94 19.35 13.48 0.43
N LYS A 95 20.37 12.71 0.03
CA LYS A 95 20.20 11.60 -0.91
C LYS A 95 19.43 10.44 -0.29
N ARG A 96 19.69 10.13 0.99
CA ARG A 96 18.95 9.10 1.73
C ARG A 96 17.46 9.46 1.81
N LEU A 97 17.15 10.69 2.20
CA LEU A 97 15.77 11.18 2.29
C LEU A 97 15.09 11.21 0.92
N HIS A 98 15.79 11.68 -0.11
CA HIS A 98 15.28 11.69 -1.49
C HIS A 98 14.95 10.28 -1.98
N ALA A 99 15.87 9.32 -1.82
CA ALA A 99 15.64 7.94 -2.23
C ALA A 99 14.43 7.32 -1.51
N VAL A 100 14.28 7.55 -0.21
CA VAL A 100 13.12 7.07 0.56
C VAL A 100 11.81 7.71 0.06
N ALA A 101 11.83 9.03 -0.19
CA ALA A 101 10.66 9.77 -0.65
C ALA A 101 10.24 9.40 -2.08
N ALA A 102 11.19 9.18 -2.99
CA ALA A 102 10.91 8.75 -4.34
C ALA A 102 10.35 7.32 -4.34
N ASP A 103 10.95 6.43 -3.56
CA ASP A 103 10.56 5.02 -3.50
C ASP A 103 9.13 4.82 -2.97
N VAL A 104 8.75 5.52 -1.89
CA VAL A 104 7.40 5.37 -1.31
C VAL A 104 6.30 5.81 -2.29
N VAL A 105 6.55 6.87 -3.06
CA VAL A 105 5.60 7.35 -4.08
C VAL A 105 5.53 6.39 -5.25
N ALA A 106 6.68 5.97 -5.78
CA ALA A 106 6.74 5.05 -6.92
C ALA A 106 6.10 3.70 -6.59
N THR A 107 6.38 3.16 -5.40
CA THR A 107 5.77 1.90 -4.95
C THR A 107 4.28 2.04 -4.66
N THR A 108 3.82 3.20 -4.15
CA THR A 108 2.38 3.49 -4.01
C THR A 108 1.70 3.54 -5.38
N ALA A 109 2.30 4.21 -6.37
CA ALA A 109 1.79 4.28 -7.74
C ALA A 109 1.72 2.89 -8.42
N ALA A 110 2.74 2.04 -8.19
CA ALA A 110 2.78 0.68 -8.72
C ALA A 110 1.73 -0.25 -8.08
N ASN A 111 1.28 0.05 -6.85
CA ASN A 111 0.29 -0.73 -6.10
C ASN A 111 -0.98 0.11 -5.84
N LEU A 112 -1.40 0.90 -6.85
CA LEU A 112 -2.46 1.90 -6.68
C LEU A 112 -3.78 1.28 -6.20
N ASP A 113 -4.21 0.17 -6.81
CA ASP A 113 -5.46 -0.51 -6.43
C ASP A 113 -5.43 -0.95 -4.96
N ASP A 114 -4.35 -1.60 -4.52
CA ASP A 114 -4.17 -2.05 -3.15
C ASP A 114 -4.27 -0.87 -2.16
N THR A 115 -3.60 0.24 -2.48
CA THR A 115 -3.62 1.44 -1.63
C THR A 115 -4.99 2.11 -1.63
N VAL A 116 -5.65 2.25 -2.77
CA VAL A 116 -6.99 2.83 -2.91
C VAL A 116 -8.03 2.02 -2.15
N ILE A 117 -8.04 0.70 -2.33
CA ILE A 117 -8.91 -0.23 -1.60
C ILE A 117 -8.71 -0.04 -0.09
N PHE A 118 -7.45 -0.03 0.35
CA PHE A 118 -7.11 0.13 1.75
C PHE A 118 -7.60 1.46 2.32
N PHE A 119 -7.25 2.60 1.72
CA PHE A 119 -7.63 3.92 2.25
C PHE A 119 -9.14 4.14 2.27
N ARG A 120 -9.88 3.61 1.29
CA ARG A 120 -11.34 3.66 1.29
C ARG A 120 -11.96 2.78 2.37
N SER A 121 -11.32 1.67 2.73
CA SER A 121 -11.93 0.63 3.57
C SER A 121 -11.34 0.55 4.99
N MET A 122 -10.24 1.25 5.28
CA MET A 122 -9.53 1.14 6.56
C MET A 122 -10.39 1.52 7.77
N HIS A 123 -11.39 2.37 7.57
CA HIS A 123 -12.34 2.78 8.62
C HIS A 123 -13.34 1.66 8.97
N LEU A 124 -13.40 0.59 8.17
CA LEU A 124 -14.27 -0.57 8.36
C LEU A 124 -13.58 -1.73 9.07
N LEU A 125 -12.24 -1.76 9.09
CA LEU A 125 -11.46 -2.79 9.77
C LEU A 125 -11.82 -2.91 11.26
N HIS A 126 -11.74 -4.12 11.80
CA HIS A 126 -11.79 -4.37 13.24
C HIS A 126 -10.76 -3.49 13.99
N PRO A 127 -11.07 -3.00 15.21
CA PRO A 127 -10.16 -2.14 15.99
C PRO A 127 -8.72 -2.67 16.11
N ASP A 128 -8.54 -3.98 16.29
CA ASP A 128 -7.21 -4.58 16.42
C ASP A 128 -6.39 -4.45 15.12
N LYS A 129 -7.00 -4.69 13.96
CA LYS A 129 -6.35 -4.51 12.65
C LYS A 129 -6.07 -3.05 12.33
N LYS A 130 -6.97 -2.13 12.74
CA LYS A 130 -6.69 -0.69 12.66
C LYS A 130 -5.47 -0.32 13.50
N ALA A 131 -5.34 -0.89 14.70
CA ALA A 131 -4.21 -0.62 15.59
C ALA A 131 -2.89 -1.15 15.00
N GLU A 132 -2.89 -2.35 14.44
CA GLU A 132 -1.74 -2.95 13.74
C GLU A 132 -1.25 -2.04 12.59
N VAL A 133 -2.14 -1.64 11.67
CA VAL A 133 -1.74 -0.77 10.55
C VAL A 133 -1.25 0.60 11.01
N ARG A 134 -1.90 1.18 12.02
CA ARG A 134 -1.45 2.44 12.61
C ARG A 134 -0.05 2.32 13.20
N ALA A 135 0.27 1.21 13.85
CA ALA A 135 1.59 0.97 14.41
C ALA A 135 2.65 0.83 13.32
N GLU A 136 2.38 0.07 12.25
CA GLU A 136 3.31 -0.08 11.13
C GLU A 136 3.58 1.24 10.41
N ARG A 137 2.52 2.02 10.11
CA ARG A 137 2.64 3.35 9.49
C ARG A 137 3.43 4.31 10.38
N ARG A 138 3.17 4.30 11.68
CA ARG A 138 3.90 5.14 12.64
C ARG A 138 5.40 4.84 12.61
N ARG A 139 5.80 3.55 12.59
CA ARG A 139 7.21 3.16 12.50
C ARG A 139 7.88 3.69 11.23
N TYR A 140 7.19 3.59 10.09
CA TYR A 140 7.68 4.14 8.83
C TYR A 140 7.90 5.66 8.91
N HIS A 141 6.87 6.39 9.35
CA HIS A 141 6.93 7.85 9.51
C HIS A 141 8.02 8.28 10.51
N GLU A 142 8.18 7.57 11.62
CA GLU A 142 9.22 7.84 12.61
C GLU A 142 10.64 7.65 12.05
N ARG A 143 10.85 6.72 11.12
CA ARG A 143 12.15 6.56 10.47
C ARG A 143 12.46 7.72 9.53
N VAL A 144 11.48 8.17 8.74
CA VAL A 144 11.62 9.36 7.88
C VAL A 144 11.82 10.64 8.70
N ARG A 145 11.06 10.82 9.78
CA ARG A 145 11.23 11.92 10.74
C ARG A 145 12.67 12.00 11.23
N ARG A 146 13.27 10.86 11.59
CA ARG A 146 14.66 10.80 12.05
C ARG A 146 15.67 11.24 10.98
N LEU A 147 15.44 10.97 9.70
CA LEU A 147 16.30 11.48 8.62
C LEU A 147 16.21 13.00 8.50
N ILE A 148 15.01 13.56 8.63
CA ILE A 148 14.82 15.01 8.60
C ILE A 148 15.51 15.64 9.81
N GLU A 149 15.34 15.09 11.01
CA GLU A 149 16.01 15.57 12.23
C GLU A 149 17.53 15.48 12.14
N GLU A 150 18.07 14.42 11.55
CA GLU A 150 19.50 14.26 11.29
C GLU A 150 20.04 15.40 10.39
N GLY A 151 19.33 15.71 9.30
CA GLY A 151 19.70 16.82 8.42
C GLY A 151 19.53 18.19 9.07
N GLN A 152 18.54 18.37 9.96
CA GLN A 152 18.37 19.60 10.73
C GLN A 152 19.49 19.81 11.75
N GLN A 153 19.90 18.76 12.46
CA GLN A 153 20.98 18.79 13.44
C GLN A 153 22.35 19.07 12.81
N SER A 154 22.57 18.57 11.59
CA SER A 154 23.80 18.80 10.83
C SER A 154 23.82 20.14 10.08
N GLY A 155 22.72 20.89 10.09
CA GLY A 155 22.59 22.17 9.38
C GLY A 155 22.41 22.04 7.86
N VAL A 156 22.26 20.82 7.37
CA VAL A 156 21.97 20.50 5.96
C VAL A 156 20.54 20.91 5.60
N PHE A 157 19.59 20.75 6.52
CA PHE A 157 18.21 21.18 6.37
C PHE A 157 17.88 22.35 7.30
N ARG A 158 16.94 23.19 6.88
CA ARG A 158 16.34 24.23 7.71
C ARG A 158 15.68 23.63 8.96
N SER A 159 15.80 24.31 10.10
CA SER A 159 15.28 23.85 11.39
C SER A 159 14.14 24.68 11.95
N ASP A 160 13.65 25.71 11.22
CA ASP A 160 12.49 26.51 11.64
C ASP A 160 11.14 25.80 11.44
N LYS A 161 11.13 24.61 10.82
CA LYS A 161 9.95 23.76 10.65
C LYS A 161 10.12 22.47 11.44
N SER A 162 9.06 22.06 12.14
CA SER A 162 9.03 20.76 12.81
C SER A 162 9.14 19.62 11.80
N ALA A 163 9.99 18.63 12.09
CA ALA A 163 10.10 17.42 11.28
C ALA A 163 8.76 16.67 11.18
N ASP A 164 7.95 16.68 12.24
CA ASP A 164 6.60 16.08 12.23
C ASP A 164 5.70 16.71 11.17
N LEU A 165 5.70 18.05 11.08
CA LEU A 165 4.88 18.76 10.10
C LEU A 165 5.32 18.48 8.67
N VAL A 166 6.63 18.33 8.43
CA VAL A 166 7.17 17.99 7.12
C VAL A 166 6.75 16.57 6.72
N VAL A 167 6.83 15.62 7.65
CA VAL A 167 6.35 14.23 7.46
C VAL A 167 4.86 14.22 7.16
N ASP A 168 4.03 14.88 7.97
CA ASP A 168 2.58 14.91 7.76
C ASP A 168 2.19 15.54 6.42
N PHE A 169 2.87 16.62 6.03
CA PHE A 169 2.68 17.26 4.72
C PHE A 169 3.01 16.30 3.57
N PHE A 170 4.19 15.66 3.62
CA PHE A 170 4.66 14.77 2.58
C PHE A 170 3.78 13.52 2.45
N PHE A 171 3.55 12.79 3.54
CA PHE A 171 2.72 11.58 3.51
C PHE A 171 1.24 11.89 3.27
N GLY A 172 0.76 13.07 3.67
CA GLY A 172 -0.56 13.55 3.27
C GLY A 172 -0.72 13.59 1.75
N ALA A 173 0.29 14.10 1.03
CA ALA A 173 0.30 14.10 -0.43
C ALA A 173 0.40 12.68 -1.02
N VAL A 174 1.26 11.81 -0.47
CA VAL A 174 1.39 10.41 -0.91
C VAL A 174 0.06 9.65 -0.75
N HIS A 175 -0.61 9.79 0.39
CA HIS A 175 -1.89 9.12 0.63
C HIS A 175 -3.01 9.63 -0.28
N HIS A 176 -2.88 10.86 -0.81
CA HIS A 176 -3.84 11.44 -1.73
C HIS A 176 -3.62 11.00 -3.19
N LEU A 177 -2.51 10.32 -3.50
CA LEU A 177 -2.12 9.92 -4.86
C LEU A 177 -3.24 9.16 -5.60
N GLY A 178 -3.93 8.24 -4.90
CA GLY A 178 -5.03 7.44 -5.45
C GLY A 178 -6.29 8.21 -5.88
N THR A 179 -6.32 9.54 -5.70
CA THR A 179 -7.45 10.39 -6.13
C THR A 179 -7.24 11.04 -7.49
N TRP A 180 -5.99 11.15 -7.95
CA TRP A 180 -5.65 11.89 -9.17
C TRP A 180 -4.63 11.20 -10.06
N PHE A 181 -3.75 10.35 -9.51
CA PHE A 181 -2.74 9.65 -10.31
C PHE A 181 -3.39 8.65 -11.25
N ARG A 182 -2.85 8.57 -12.46
CA ARG A 182 -3.31 7.69 -13.53
C ARG A 182 -2.14 6.89 -14.07
N GLN A 183 -2.24 5.56 -14.04
CA GLN A 183 -1.20 4.69 -14.58
C GLN A 183 -1.00 4.85 -16.09
N ASP A 184 -2.05 5.31 -16.81
CA ASP A 184 -2.04 5.63 -18.24
C ASP A 184 -1.80 7.12 -18.52
N GLY A 185 -1.32 7.88 -17.52
CA GLY A 185 -1.04 9.32 -17.62
C GLY A 185 0.30 9.64 -18.28
N GLU A 186 0.60 10.94 -18.37
CA GLU A 186 1.85 11.44 -18.98
C GLU A 186 3.11 11.14 -18.15
N LEU A 187 2.96 11.05 -16.82
CA LEU A 187 4.06 10.78 -15.89
C LEU A 187 3.96 9.36 -15.34
N THR A 188 5.08 8.64 -15.33
CA THR A 188 5.18 7.35 -14.65
C THR A 188 5.19 7.52 -13.14
N GLY A 189 4.92 6.44 -12.39
CA GLY A 189 4.98 6.45 -10.93
C GLY A 189 6.36 6.83 -10.40
N GLU A 190 7.42 6.38 -11.08
CA GLU A 190 8.80 6.74 -10.80
C GLU A 190 9.03 8.24 -11.00
N GLN A 191 8.59 8.80 -12.13
CA GLN A 191 8.72 10.24 -12.40
C GLN A 191 7.97 11.08 -11.36
N VAL A 192 6.76 10.66 -10.97
CA VAL A 192 6.01 11.33 -9.90
C VAL A 192 6.79 11.24 -8.58
N GLY A 193 7.39 10.09 -8.27
CA GLY A 193 8.21 9.90 -7.09
C GLY A 193 9.42 10.83 -7.02
N GLU A 194 10.19 10.91 -8.11
CA GLU A 194 11.32 11.84 -8.24
C GLU A 194 10.88 13.29 -7.98
N ASN A 195 9.78 13.73 -8.61
CA ASN A 195 9.27 15.09 -8.43
C ASN A 195 8.79 15.36 -6.99
N PHE A 196 8.15 14.37 -6.34
CA PHE A 196 7.71 14.48 -4.95
C PHE A 196 8.91 14.57 -4.00
N ALA A 197 9.95 13.78 -4.23
CA ALA A 197 11.19 13.83 -3.46
C ALA A 197 11.92 15.17 -3.62
N ASP A 198 11.97 15.70 -4.85
CA ASP A 198 12.56 17.01 -5.14
C ASP A 198 11.80 18.15 -4.44
N LEU A 199 10.47 18.10 -4.43
CA LEU A 199 9.64 19.07 -3.70
C LEU A 199 9.86 18.99 -2.18
N LEU A 200 9.96 17.77 -1.64
CA LEU A 200 10.29 17.56 -0.22
C LEU A 200 11.64 18.19 0.12
N LEU A 201 12.69 17.88 -0.65
CA LEU A 201 14.02 18.46 -0.42
C LEU A 201 14.03 19.98 -0.60
N ALA A 202 13.33 20.51 -1.60
CA ALA A 202 13.22 21.94 -1.81
C ALA A 202 12.58 22.65 -0.59
N SER A 203 11.59 22.01 0.05
CA SER A 203 10.94 22.54 1.26
C SER A 203 11.88 22.56 2.48
N LEU A 204 12.95 21.78 2.47
CA LEU A 204 13.91 21.60 3.56
C LEU A 204 15.21 22.40 3.38
N ARG A 205 15.39 23.12 2.27
CA ARG A 205 16.60 23.94 2.04
C ARG A 205 16.74 25.04 3.11
N PRO A 206 17.97 25.32 3.60
CA PRO A 206 18.27 26.36 4.59
C PRO A 206 17.75 27.76 4.24
#